data_AF-A0AA44S5G6-F1
#
_entry.id   AF-A0AA44S5G6-F1
#
_cell.length_a   1.000
_cell.length_b   1.000
_cell.length_c   1.000
_cell.angle_alpha   90.00
_cell.angle_beta   90.00
_cell.angle_gamma   90.00
#
_symmetry.space_group_name_H-M   'P 1'
#
loop_
_entity.id
_entity.type
_entity.pdbx_description
1 polymer ?
#
loop_
_entity_poly.entity_id
_entity_poly.type
_entity_poly.pdbx_seq_one_letter_code
_entity_poly.pdbx_strand_id
1 'polypeptide(L)'
;DNFWSDSEYRLNKHGSVLNAVLIMLAQHALLIAISSDLNAYGVVCEFDWNDGNGQEGWPPMDGSEGIRITDIDTSGIFDSDDMTIKAA
;
A
#
# COMPACT_ATOMS: atom_id res chain seq x y z
N ASP A 1 -8.74 -24.14 0.42
CA ASP A 1 -8.78 -22.68 0.65
C ASP A 1 -7.53 -22.03 0.11
N ASN A 2 -7.67 -21.24 -0.95
CA ASN A 2 -6.61 -20.35 -1.40
C ASN A 2 -6.72 -19.07 -0.57
N PHE A 3 -5.87 -18.93 0.44
CA PHE A 3 -5.76 -17.78 1.34
C PHE A 3 -5.66 -16.42 0.60
N TRP A 4 -5.31 -16.43 -0.69
CA TRP A 4 -5.07 -15.25 -1.51
C TRP A 4 -5.47 -15.50 -2.97
N SER A 5 -6.21 -14.56 -3.57
CA SER A 5 -6.72 -14.63 -4.94
C SER A 5 -5.60 -14.63 -5.97
N ASP A 6 -5.74 -15.45 -7.02
CA ASP A 6 -4.77 -15.60 -8.10
C ASP A 6 -3.34 -15.97 -7.65
N SER A 7 -3.25 -16.72 -6.55
CA SER A 7 -1.99 -17.13 -5.90
C SER A 7 -0.97 -17.73 -6.87
N GLU A 8 -1.39 -18.65 -7.75
CA GLU A 8 -0.53 -19.29 -8.75
C GLU A 8 0.02 -18.26 -9.76
N TYR A 9 -0.84 -17.37 -10.27
CA TYR A 9 -0.42 -16.31 -11.19
C TYR A 9 0.59 -15.36 -10.54
N ARG A 10 0.31 -14.91 -9.32
CA ARG A 10 1.19 -14.00 -8.56
C ARG A 10 2.52 -14.65 -8.24
N LEU A 11 2.52 -15.93 -7.85
CA LEU A 11 3.73 -16.68 -7.59
C LEU A 11 4.58 -16.83 -8.86
N ASN A 12 3.96 -17.19 -9.99
CA ASN A 12 4.65 -17.31 -11.28
C ASN A 12 5.23 -15.96 -11.75
N LYS A 13 4.50 -14.86 -11.52
CA LYS A 13 4.92 -13.52 -11.94
C LYS A 13 6.03 -12.93 -11.07
N HIS A 14 5.99 -13.16 -9.76
CA HIS A 14 6.86 -12.48 -8.78
C HIS A 14 7.94 -13.39 -8.20
N GLY A 15 7.95 -14.68 -8.54
CA GLY A 15 9.00 -15.66 -8.24
C GLY A 15 8.99 -16.20 -6.81
N SER A 16 8.36 -15.51 -5.87
CA SER A 16 8.20 -15.97 -4.49
C SER A 16 6.94 -15.38 -3.85
N VAL A 17 6.45 -16.05 -2.80
CA VAL A 17 5.33 -15.54 -1.99
C VAL A 17 5.71 -14.19 -1.36
N LEU A 18 6.92 -14.07 -0.82
CA LEU A 18 7.39 -12.83 -0.20
C LEU A 18 7.34 -11.65 -1.18
N ASN A 19 7.88 -11.81 -2.40
CA ASN A 19 7.87 -10.76 -3.40
C ASN A 19 6.45 -10.38 -3.80
N ALA A 20 5.57 -11.37 -3.98
CA ALA A 20 4.17 -11.10 -4.30
C ALA A 20 3.46 -10.31 -3.19
N VAL A 21 3.69 -10.67 -1.92
CA VAL A 21 3.15 -9.96 -0.76
C VAL A 21 3.69 -8.53 -0.68
N LEU A 22 4.99 -8.33 -0.85
CA LEU A 22 5.61 -7.00 -0.81
C LEU A 22 5.09 -6.08 -1.93
N ILE A 23 4.85 -6.63 -3.13
CA ILE A 23 4.27 -5.87 -4.25
C ILE A 23 2.80 -5.51 -3.97
N MET A 24 2.02 -6.44 -3.42
CA MET A 24 0.64 -6.16 -3.00
C MET A 24 0.59 -5.08 -1.92
N LEU A 25 1.49 -5.16 -0.93
CA LEU A 25 1.62 -4.16 0.12
C LEU A 25 1.97 -2.80 -0.47
N ALA A 26 2.95 -2.73 -1.37
CA ALA A 26 3.35 -1.48 -2.02
C ALA A 26 2.19 -0.85 -2.80
N GLN A 27 1.40 -1.65 -3.53
CA GLN A 27 0.21 -1.16 -4.22
C GLN A 27 -0.85 -0.62 -3.26
N HIS A 28 -1.12 -1.31 -2.16
CA HIS A 28 -2.08 -0.90 -1.15
C HIS A 28 -1.65 0.39 -0.44
N ALA A 29 -0.39 0.44 0.01
CA ALA A 29 0.20 1.59 0.68
C ALA A 29 0.25 2.84 -0.22
N LEU A 30 0.58 2.67 -1.51
CA LEU A 30 0.57 3.77 -2.47
C LEU A 30 -0.83 4.37 -2.68
N LEU A 31 -1.85 3.51 -2.75
CA LEU A 31 -3.23 3.97 -2.88
C LEU A 31 -3.66 4.82 -1.67
N ILE A 32 -3.35 4.36 -0.46
CA ILE A 32 -3.60 5.09 0.80
C ILE A 32 -2.86 6.45 0.79
N ALA A 33 -1.57 6.44 0.43
CA ALA A 33 -0.74 7.64 0.39
C ALA A 33 -1.35 8.73 -0.50
N ILE A 34 -1.79 8.34 -1.70
CA ILE A 34 -2.35 9.25 -2.69
C ILE A 34 -3.77 9.70 -2.29
N SER A 35 -4.62 8.80 -1.81
CA SER A 35 -6.03 9.13 -1.52
C SER A 35 -6.18 10.15 -0.39
N SER A 36 -5.20 10.20 0.50
CA SER A 36 -5.26 10.98 1.74
C SER A 36 -4.09 11.95 1.89
N ASP A 37 -3.25 12.10 0.86
CA ASP A 37 -2.07 12.97 0.83
C ASP A 37 -1.12 12.73 2.03
N LEU A 38 -0.81 11.45 2.28
CA LEU A 38 -0.03 11.01 3.43
C LEU A 38 1.44 10.75 3.06
N ASN A 39 2.34 11.18 3.93
CA ASN A 39 3.73 10.73 3.92
C ASN A 39 3.87 9.31 4.52
N ALA A 40 5.07 8.75 4.50
CA ALA A 40 5.34 7.40 5.02
C ALA A 40 4.84 7.18 6.46
N TYR A 41 4.99 8.17 7.35
CA TYR A 41 4.50 8.06 8.73
C TYR A 41 2.97 7.95 8.77
N GLY A 42 2.27 8.81 8.04
CA GLY A 42 0.81 8.78 7.96
C GLY A 42 0.31 7.44 7.41
N VAL A 43 0.95 6.92 6.35
CA VAL A 43 0.59 5.61 5.80
C VAL A 43 0.81 4.49 6.82
N VAL A 44 1.90 4.51 7.60
CA VAL A 44 2.11 3.50 8.66
C VAL A 44 1.01 3.56 9.72
N CYS A 45 0.53 4.75 10.11
CA CYS A 45 -0.58 4.91 11.05
C CYS A 45 -1.90 4.32 10.53
N GLU A 46 -2.10 4.26 9.21
CA GLU A 46 -3.26 3.59 8.60
C GLU A 46 -3.22 2.07 8.74
N PHE A 47 -2.11 1.47 9.21
CA PHE A 47 -2.04 0.04 9.56
C PHE A 47 -2.12 -0.21 11.07
N ASP A 48 -2.31 0.84 11.90
CA ASP A 48 -2.39 0.69 13.35
C ASP A 48 -3.78 0.24 13.79
N TRP A 49 -3.88 -1.02 14.21
CA TRP A 49 -5.10 -1.61 14.75
C TRP A 49 -5.47 -1.06 16.15
N ASN A 50 -4.50 -0.53 16.91
CA ASN A 50 -4.77 0.03 18.24
C ASN A 50 -5.51 1.36 18.16
N ASP A 51 -5.25 2.12 17.09
CA ASP A 51 -5.93 3.39 16.79
C ASP A 51 -7.20 3.19 15.93
N GLY A 52 -7.54 1.94 15.59
CA GLY A 52 -8.74 1.58 14.83
C GLY A 52 -8.63 1.77 13.31
N ASN A 53 -7.43 2.08 12.80
CA ASN A 53 -7.21 2.33 11.37
C ASN A 53 -6.82 1.06 10.58
N GLY A 54 -6.51 -0.04 11.27
CA GLY A 54 -5.88 -1.21 10.69
C GLY A 54 -6.50 -1.72 9.37
N GLN A 55 -5.62 -2.06 8.43
CA GLN A 55 -6.00 -2.55 7.11
C GLN A 55 -6.25 -4.06 7.15
N GLU A 56 -7.46 -4.50 6.80
CA GLU A 56 -7.82 -5.93 6.80
C GLU A 56 -6.82 -6.78 6.00
N GLY A 57 -6.38 -7.88 6.59
CA GLY A 57 -5.39 -8.79 5.99
C GLY A 57 -3.94 -8.35 6.14
N TRP A 58 -3.67 -7.20 6.75
CA TRP A 58 -2.33 -6.67 6.96
C TRP A 58 -1.99 -6.48 8.45
N PRO A 59 -0.79 -6.89 8.89
CA PRO A 59 -0.28 -6.55 10.22
C PRO A 59 0.08 -5.05 10.30
N PRO A 60 0.45 -4.55 11.50
CA PRO A 60 1.13 -3.27 11.61
C PRO A 60 2.38 -3.20 10.71
N MET A 61 2.56 -2.06 10.03
CA MET A 61 3.67 -1.83 9.09
C MET A 61 4.83 -1.05 9.71
N ASP A 62 4.93 -1.08 11.04
CA ASP A 62 5.96 -0.42 11.84
C ASP A 62 7.22 -1.30 12.05
N GLY A 63 7.18 -2.55 11.59
CA GLY A 63 8.26 -3.54 11.73
C GLY A 63 8.12 -4.50 12.90
N SER A 64 7.11 -4.34 13.77
CA SER A 64 6.85 -5.24 14.90
C SER A 64 6.59 -6.69 14.45
N GLU A 65 5.98 -6.87 13.28
CA GLU A 65 5.65 -8.16 12.67
C GLU A 65 6.54 -8.51 11.46
N GLY A 66 7.75 -7.90 11.38
CA GLY A 66 8.80 -8.27 10.44
C GLY A 66 8.80 -7.54 9.09
N ILE A 67 7.75 -6.79 8.74
CA ILE A 67 7.70 -5.92 7.57
C ILE A 67 7.52 -4.47 8.04
N ARG A 68 8.31 -3.56 7.46
CA ARG A 68 8.26 -2.13 7.77
C ARG A 68 8.22 -1.30 6.49
N ILE A 69 7.29 -0.37 6.41
CA ILE A 69 7.35 0.71 5.42
C ILE A 69 8.33 1.76 5.94
N THR A 70 9.38 2.03 5.17
CA THR A 70 10.44 2.97 5.57
C THR A 70 10.34 4.32 4.86
N ASP A 71 9.76 4.33 3.66
CA ASP A 71 9.65 5.53 2.83
C ASP A 71 8.54 5.38 1.80
N ILE A 72 7.92 6.49 1.42
CA ILE A 72 6.91 6.61 0.37
C ILE A 72 7.08 7.98 -0.26
N ASP A 73 7.30 7.99 -1.58
CA ASP A 73 7.36 9.20 -2.39
C ASP A 73 6.18 9.22 -3.36
N THR A 74 5.29 10.18 -3.18
CA THR A 74 4.15 10.45 -4.07
C THR A 74 4.37 11.70 -4.93
N SER A 75 5.50 12.38 -4.79
CA SER A 75 5.78 13.60 -5.53
C SER A 75 5.90 13.31 -7.02
N GLY A 76 5.29 14.15 -7.86
CA GLY A 76 5.27 13.98 -9.31
C GLY A 76 4.45 12.79 -9.82
N ILE A 77 3.67 12.11 -8.98
CA ILE A 77 2.70 11.11 -9.44
C ILE A 77 1.45 11.77 -10.03
N PHE A 78 0.98 12.86 -9.42
CA PHE A 78 -0.11 13.69 -9.91
C PHE A 78 0.26 15.17 -9.79
N ASP A 79 0.61 15.79 -10.90
CA ASP A 79 0.83 17.21 -11.00
C ASP A 79 -0.47 17.94 -11.34
N SER A 80 -0.56 19.22 -10.95
CA SER A 80 -1.79 20.01 -11.10
C SER A 80 -2.25 20.19 -12.56
N ASP A 81 -1.36 19.96 -13.52
CA ASP A 81 -1.60 20.03 -14.96
C ASP A 81 -1.86 18.67 -15.62
N ASP A 82 -1.80 17.56 -14.87
CA ASP A 82 -2.14 16.22 -15.38
C ASP A 82 -3.63 16.08 -15.75
N MET A 83 -4.50 16.87 -15.12
CA MET A 83 -5.95 16.84 -15.37
C MET A 83 -6.56 18.23 -15.47
N THR A 84 -7.25 18.51 -16.59
CA THR A 84 -8.06 19.72 -16.76
C THR A 84 -9.54 19.42 -16.53
N ILE A 85 -10.14 20.06 -15.53
CA ILE A 85 -11.58 20.00 -15.24
C ILE A 85 -12.21 21.34 -15.66
N LYS A 86 -13.33 21.30 -16.39
CA LYS A 86 -14.11 22.49 -16.76
C LYS A 86 -15.50 22.43 -16.13
N ALA A 87 -15.92 23.51 -15.49
CA ALA A 87 -17.32 23.70 -15.10
C ALA A 87 -18.16 23.91 -16.38
N ALA A 88 -19.37 23.36 -16.39
CA ALA A 88 -20.35 23.53 -17.47
C ALA A 88 -21.14 24.83 -17.32
#